data_AF-X1SRU4-F1
#
_entry.id   AF-X1SRU4-F1
#
_cell.length_a   1.000
_cell.length_b   1.000
_cell.length_c   1.000
_cell.angle_alpha   90.00
_cell.angle_beta   90.00
_cell.angle_gamma   90.00
#
_symmetry.space_group_name_H-M   'P 1'
#
loop_
_entity.id
_entity.type
_entity.pdbx_description
1 polymer ?
#
loop_
_entity_poly.entity_id
_entity_poly.type
_entity_poly.pdbx_seq_one_letter_code
_entity_poly.pdbx_strand_id
1 'polypeptide(L)'
;MYGSVDGPLTQAEIIAGTYKGWYIVFTDFDNTDSIGKRDGEKVTSYAIVLMDTLIFTTFQPYDLNDPCIEASGVARLYKIHYATGSYSNVTPSEIVGSGLPQAPRYTFDIAGQGFKIINLPGEVIVEPVADIGIRRKLLWWHETH
;
A
#
# COMPACT_ATOMS: atom_id res chain seq x y z
N MET A 1 23.28 18.13 -6.46
CA MET A 1 22.69 17.94 -5.11
C MET A 1 21.21 17.69 -5.32
N TYR A 2 20.71 16.51 -4.99
CA TYR A 2 19.27 16.22 -5.04
C TYR A 2 18.73 16.45 -3.63
N GLY A 3 17.92 17.50 -3.46
CA GLY A 3 17.19 17.68 -2.22
C GLY A 3 16.23 16.52 -2.05
N SER A 4 16.22 15.88 -0.88
CA SER A 4 15.08 15.08 -0.45
C SER A 4 13.98 16.02 0.03
N VAL A 5 12.72 15.64 -0.17
CA VAL A 5 11.58 16.27 0.50
C VAL A 5 10.99 15.22 1.42
N ASP A 6 10.86 15.54 2.71
CA ASP A 6 10.22 14.70 3.71
C ASP A 6 8.68 14.83 3.61
N GLY A 7 8.13 14.68 2.40
CA GLY A 7 6.71 14.86 2.15
C GLY A 7 6.28 14.69 0.69
N PRO A 8 4.95 14.69 0.43
CA PRO A 8 4.41 14.54 -0.91
C PRO A 8 4.82 15.69 -1.84
N LEU A 9 5.08 15.36 -3.10
CA LEU A 9 5.37 16.35 -4.14
C LEU A 9 4.11 17.14 -4.50
N THR A 10 4.28 18.46 -4.64
CA THR A 10 3.26 19.34 -5.20
C THR A 10 3.22 19.23 -6.73
N GLN A 11 2.08 19.61 -7.34
CA GLN A 11 1.95 19.64 -8.80
C GLN A 11 2.99 20.56 -9.46
N ALA A 12 3.34 21.68 -8.82
CA ALA A 12 4.34 22.61 -9.32
C ALA A 12 5.74 21.98 -9.36
N GLU A 13 6.11 21.23 -8.32
CA GLU A 13 7.40 20.53 -8.24
C GLU A 13 7.50 19.40 -9.27
N ILE A 14 6.40 18.68 -9.52
CA ILE A 14 6.32 17.66 -10.57
C ILE A 14 6.53 18.29 -11.95
N ILE A 15 5.82 19.39 -12.26
CA ILE A 15 5.95 20.07 -13.55
C ILE A 15 7.35 20.66 -13.74
N ALA A 16 7.92 21.22 -12.67
CA ALA A 16 9.26 21.81 -12.70
C ALA A 16 10.38 20.76 -12.84
N GLY A 17 10.10 19.48 -12.57
CA GLY A 17 11.11 18.41 -12.61
C GLY A 17 12.18 18.57 -11.54
N THR A 18 11.89 19.31 -10.46
CA THR A 18 12.83 19.61 -9.37
C THR A 18 13.32 18.34 -8.67
N TYR A 19 12.42 17.36 -8.54
CA TYR A 19 12.67 16.08 -7.90
C TYR A 19 12.50 14.93 -8.88
N LYS A 20 13.33 13.90 -8.73
CA LYS A 20 13.28 12.68 -9.55
C LYS A 20 12.28 11.64 -9.03
N GLY A 21 11.68 11.90 -7.87
CA GLY A 21 10.75 11.02 -7.20
C GLY A 21 10.56 11.42 -5.75
N TRP A 22 9.88 10.55 -5.02
CA TRP A 22 9.57 10.68 -3.61
C TRP A 22 9.95 9.38 -2.88
N TYR A 23 10.06 9.45 -1.56
CA TYR A 23 10.22 8.30 -0.69
C TYR A 23 9.34 8.46 0.54
N ILE A 24 9.19 7.38 1.28
CA ILE A 24 8.45 7.34 2.54
C ILE A 24 9.35 6.69 3.57
N VAL A 25 9.46 7.32 4.75
CA VAL A 25 10.11 6.71 5.91
C VAL A 25 9.02 6.33 6.89
N PHE A 26 8.91 5.04 7.23
CA PHE A 26 7.80 4.57 8.06
C PHE A 26 7.80 5.14 9.48
N THR A 27 8.98 5.47 10.02
CA THR A 27 9.12 6.10 11.35
C THR A 27 8.58 7.53 11.39
N ASP A 28 8.42 8.21 10.25
CA ASP A 28 7.77 9.53 10.20
C ASP A 28 6.28 9.44 10.56
N PHE A 29 5.74 8.23 10.62
CA PHE A 29 4.35 7.93 10.96
C PHE A 29 4.18 7.30 12.33
N ASP A 30 5.18 7.41 13.20
CA ASP A 30 5.05 7.04 14.59
C ASP A 30 3.85 7.78 15.24
N ASN A 31 3.05 7.04 15.99
CA ASN A 31 1.84 7.49 16.69
C ASN A 31 0.67 7.90 15.77
N THR A 32 0.71 7.52 14.49
CA THR A 32 -0.44 7.67 13.58
C THR A 32 -1.49 6.57 13.73
N ASP A 33 -1.19 5.51 14.47
CA ASP A 33 -2.11 4.44 14.86
C ASP A 33 -1.88 3.97 16.31
N SER A 34 -2.70 3.01 16.76
CA SER A 34 -2.72 2.55 18.16
C SER A 34 -1.47 1.82 18.63
N ILE A 35 -0.54 1.46 17.74
CA ILE A 35 0.68 0.71 18.07
C ILE A 35 1.83 1.67 18.45
N GLY A 36 1.73 2.94 18.07
CA GLY A 36 2.74 3.95 18.38
C GLY A 36 3.92 3.88 17.41
N LYS A 37 5.00 3.20 17.79
CA LYS A 37 6.27 3.21 17.02
C LYS A 37 6.25 2.24 15.87
N ARG A 38 6.94 2.58 14.77
CA ARG A 38 7.09 1.78 13.54
C ARG A 38 8.51 1.30 13.27
N ASP A 39 9.28 1.11 14.34
CA ASP A 39 10.63 0.58 14.27
C ASP A 39 10.64 -0.78 13.56
N GLY A 40 11.55 -0.96 12.61
CA GLY A 40 11.70 -2.21 11.87
C GLY A 40 10.60 -2.53 10.86
N GLU A 41 9.65 -1.62 10.60
CA GLU A 41 8.62 -1.83 9.58
C GLU A 41 9.25 -1.97 8.18
N LYS A 42 8.81 -2.99 7.44
CA LYS A 42 9.29 -3.29 6.07
C LYS A 42 8.14 -3.63 5.15
N VAL A 43 8.33 -3.33 3.87
CA VAL A 43 7.42 -3.81 2.81
C VAL A 43 7.59 -5.31 2.64
N THR A 44 6.49 -6.06 2.70
CA THR A 44 6.50 -7.52 2.60
C THR A 44 5.74 -8.06 1.38
N SER A 45 5.01 -7.19 0.68
CA SER A 45 4.30 -7.53 -0.55
C SER A 45 4.87 -6.84 -1.78
N TYR A 46 4.63 -7.44 -2.95
CA TYR A 46 4.68 -6.70 -4.20
C TYR A 46 3.65 -5.57 -4.21
N ALA A 47 4.08 -4.37 -4.60
CA ALA A 47 3.19 -3.24 -4.76
C ALA A 47 2.33 -3.39 -6.03
N ILE A 48 1.09 -2.95 -5.93
CA ILE A 48 0.10 -3.01 -7.00
C ILE A 48 -0.32 -1.59 -7.32
N VAL A 49 -0.35 -1.24 -8.61
CA VAL A 49 -0.90 0.03 -9.05
C VAL A 49 -2.33 -0.21 -9.53
N LEU A 50 -3.29 0.39 -8.85
CA LEU A 50 -4.68 0.43 -9.26
C LEU A 50 -5.07 1.88 -9.52
N MET A 51 -5.37 2.19 -10.78
CA MET A 51 -5.62 3.56 -11.25
C MET A 51 -4.43 4.49 -10.97
N ASP A 52 -4.58 5.41 -10.03
CA ASP A 52 -3.57 6.38 -9.59
C ASP A 52 -2.96 6.04 -8.22
N THR A 53 -3.38 4.92 -7.64
CA THR A 53 -3.01 4.51 -6.28
C THR A 53 -2.07 3.31 -6.30
N LEU A 54 -0.89 3.49 -5.75
CA LEU A 54 0.05 2.45 -5.36
C LEU A 54 -0.38 1.85 -4.02
N ILE A 55 -0.54 0.53 -4.00
CA ILE A 55 -1.09 -0.22 -2.87
C ILE A 55 -0.10 -1.32 -2.50
N PHE A 56 0.27 -1.40 -1.23
CA PHE A 56 1.17 -2.42 -0.73
C PHE A 56 0.95 -2.64 0.76
N THR A 57 1.33 -3.81 1.26
CA THR A 57 1.34 -4.12 2.67
C THR A 57 2.75 -4.10 3.24
N THR A 58 2.84 -3.69 4.48
CA THR A 58 4.04 -3.77 5.31
C THR A 58 3.80 -4.68 6.49
N PHE A 59 4.90 -5.09 7.12
CA PHE A 59 4.89 -5.77 8.39
C PHE A 59 5.89 -5.10 9.33
N GLN A 60 5.45 -4.89 10.56
CA GLN A 60 6.28 -4.46 11.66
C GLN A 60 6.33 -5.59 12.70
N PRO A 61 7.50 -6.21 12.95
CA PRO A 61 7.63 -7.20 14.01
C PRO A 61 7.51 -6.53 15.39
N TYR A 62 6.96 -7.24 16.39
CA TYR A 62 6.97 -6.75 17.77
C TYR A 62 8.35 -6.85 18.42
N ASP A 63 9.10 -7.90 18.09
CA ASP A 63 10.50 -8.07 18.50
C ASP A 63 11.43 -7.81 17.30
N LEU A 64 12.29 -6.81 17.45
CA LEU A 64 13.29 -6.45 16.44
C LEU A 64 14.48 -7.41 16.41
N ASN A 65 14.74 -8.13 17.50
CA ASN A 65 15.88 -9.04 17.62
C ASN A 65 15.58 -10.42 17.03
N ASP A 66 14.31 -10.83 17.04
CA ASP A 66 13.87 -12.07 16.41
C ASP A 66 12.52 -11.92 15.67
N PRO A 67 12.54 -11.34 14.46
CA PRO A 67 11.33 -11.09 13.69
C PRO A 67 10.70 -12.38 13.10
N CYS A 68 11.39 -13.52 13.19
CA CYS A 68 11.01 -14.77 12.53
C CYS A 68 10.39 -15.80 13.48
N ILE A 69 10.72 -15.78 14.78
CA ILE A 69 10.28 -16.82 15.71
C ILE A 69 8.77 -16.85 15.96
N GLU A 70 8.05 -15.75 15.71
CA GLU A 70 6.60 -15.73 15.99
C GLU A 70 5.71 -15.25 14.85
N ALA A 71 6.28 -14.73 13.75
CA ALA A 71 5.53 -13.88 12.81
C ALA A 71 4.63 -12.85 13.55
N SER A 72 4.97 -12.50 14.80
CA SER A 72 4.14 -11.69 15.67
C SER A 72 4.50 -10.24 15.42
N GLY A 73 3.49 -9.48 15.03
CA GLY A 73 3.66 -8.13 14.57
C GLY A 73 2.40 -7.61 13.94
N VAL A 74 2.51 -6.43 13.36
CA VAL A 74 1.40 -5.66 12.81
C VAL A 74 1.56 -5.58 11.31
N ALA A 75 0.52 -6.00 10.60
CA ALA A 75 0.37 -5.77 9.18
C ALA A 75 -0.36 -4.46 8.94
N ARG A 76 0.16 -3.64 8.03
CA ARG A 76 -0.50 -2.41 7.58
C ARG A 76 -0.66 -2.42 6.07
N LEU A 77 -1.72 -1.78 5.59
CA LEU A 77 -1.93 -1.51 4.16
C LEU A 77 -1.75 -0.02 3.89
N TYR A 78 -0.91 0.30 2.91
CA TYR A 78 -0.67 1.65 2.42
C TYR A 78 -1.40 1.86 1.10
N LYS A 79 -1.93 3.08 0.93
CA LYS A 79 -2.57 3.55 -0.30
C LYS A 79 -2.01 4.93 -0.63
N ILE A 80 -1.09 4.96 -1.59
CA ILE A 80 -0.29 6.14 -1.93
C ILE A 80 -0.55 6.53 -3.38
N HIS A 81 -0.83 7.78 -3.65
CA HIS A 81 -0.92 8.30 -5.00
C HIS A 81 0.48 8.25 -5.67
N TYR A 82 0.64 7.40 -6.69
CA TYR A 82 1.97 7.00 -7.16
C TYR A 82 2.79 8.16 -7.74
N ALA A 83 2.12 9.17 -8.31
CA ALA A 83 2.80 10.29 -8.96
C ALA A 83 3.37 11.30 -7.96
N THR A 84 2.72 11.47 -6.81
CA THR A 84 3.03 12.54 -5.83
C THR A 84 3.64 11.98 -4.54
N GLY A 85 3.38 10.71 -4.20
CA GLY A 85 3.71 10.17 -2.88
C GLY A 85 2.71 10.58 -1.79
N SER A 86 1.63 11.29 -2.14
CA SER A 86 0.59 11.66 -1.19
C SER A 86 -0.27 10.45 -0.85
N TYR A 87 -0.64 10.29 0.42
CA TYR A 87 -1.53 9.23 0.86
C TYR A 87 -2.99 9.57 0.59
N SER A 88 -3.83 8.55 0.39
CA SER A 88 -5.24 8.74 0.00
C SER A 88 -6.18 9.12 1.14
N ASN A 89 -5.74 8.97 2.40
CA ASN A 89 -6.59 9.06 3.60
C ASN A 89 -6.03 10.07 4.63
N VAL A 90 -6.67 10.19 5.81
CA VAL A 90 -6.14 11.03 6.91
C VAL A 90 -4.83 10.46 7.46
N THR A 91 -4.66 9.14 7.42
CA THR A 91 -3.45 8.43 7.82
C THR A 91 -2.81 7.75 6.60
N PRO A 92 -1.48 7.55 6.60
CA PRO A 92 -0.75 6.96 5.47
C PRO A 92 -1.06 5.46 5.26
N SER A 93 -1.59 4.80 6.29
CA SER A 93 -1.86 3.37 6.31
C SER A 93 -3.03 3.00 7.21
N GLU A 94 -3.61 1.83 6.96
CA GLU A 94 -4.60 1.16 7.83
C GLU A 94 -4.00 -0.11 8.43
N ILE A 95 -4.23 -0.38 9.73
CA ILE A 95 -3.88 -1.68 10.33
C ILE A 95 -4.85 -2.70 9.76
N VAL A 96 -4.30 -3.74 9.12
CA VAL A 96 -5.11 -4.83 8.55
C VAL A 96 -5.16 -6.05 9.44
N GLY A 97 -4.20 -6.21 10.36
CA GLY A 97 -4.23 -7.30 11.33
C GLY A 97 -2.84 -7.66 11.83
N SER A 98 -2.70 -8.88 12.36
CA SER A 98 -1.42 -9.43 12.79
C SER A 98 -0.87 -10.46 11.80
N GLY A 99 0.44 -10.68 11.85
CA GLY A 99 1.11 -11.65 10.99
C GLY A 99 1.61 -11.06 9.66
N LEU A 100 2.48 -11.80 8.98
CA LEU A 100 3.05 -11.38 7.70
C LEU A 100 1.97 -11.38 6.60
N PRO A 101 1.60 -10.20 6.06
CA PRO A 101 0.56 -10.13 5.04
C PRO A 101 1.07 -10.60 3.68
N GLN A 102 0.18 -11.25 2.93
CA GLN A 102 0.37 -11.47 1.50
C GLN A 102 0.01 -10.21 0.71
N ALA A 103 0.51 -10.13 -0.52
CA ALA A 103 0.12 -9.05 -1.42
C ALA A 103 -1.41 -8.99 -1.59
N PRO A 104 -2.03 -7.80 -1.45
CA PRO A 104 -3.46 -7.64 -1.58
C PRO A 104 -3.89 -8.04 -3.00
N ARG A 105 -5.05 -8.67 -3.15
CA ARG A 105 -5.59 -9.05 -4.46
C ARG A 105 -6.84 -8.24 -4.73
N TYR A 106 -6.95 -7.72 -5.95
CA TYR A 106 -8.12 -7.00 -6.40
C TYR A 106 -8.79 -7.78 -7.51
N THR A 107 -10.09 -8.02 -7.36
CA THR A 107 -10.93 -8.63 -8.39
C THR A 107 -12.07 -7.70 -8.69
N PHE A 108 -12.41 -7.55 -9.98
CA PHE A 108 -13.51 -6.71 -10.44
C PHE A 108 -14.38 -7.52 -11.38
N ASP A 109 -15.69 -7.32 -11.30
CA ASP A 109 -16.64 -7.85 -12.26
C ASP A 109 -16.74 -6.93 -13.50
N ILE A 110 -17.59 -7.33 -14.45
CA ILE A 110 -17.82 -6.57 -15.69
C ILE A 110 -18.53 -5.22 -15.46
N ALA A 111 -19.25 -5.07 -14.34
CA ALA A 111 -19.93 -3.85 -13.97
C ALA A 111 -18.98 -2.83 -13.32
N GLY A 112 -17.78 -3.27 -12.88
CA GLY A 112 -16.81 -2.44 -12.17
C GLY A 112 -16.86 -2.62 -10.64
N GLN A 113 -17.75 -3.47 -10.14
CA GLN A 113 -17.81 -3.81 -8.72
C GLN A 113 -16.64 -4.72 -8.38
N GLY A 114 -15.94 -4.43 -7.29
CA GLY A 114 -14.75 -5.18 -6.93
C GLY A 114 -14.63 -5.52 -5.46
N PHE A 115 -13.75 -6.47 -5.19
CA PHE A 115 -13.35 -6.88 -3.86
C PHE A 115 -11.83 -6.77 -3.71
N LYS A 116 -11.42 -6.30 -2.53
CA LYS A 116 -10.06 -6.37 -2.02
C LYS A 116 -9.97 -7.59 -1.13
N ILE A 117 -8.99 -8.44 -1.39
CA ILE A 117 -8.72 -9.64 -0.62
C ILE A 117 -7.32 -9.50 -0.02
N ILE A 118 -7.21 -9.58 1.30
CA ILE A 118 -5.94 -9.58 2.03
C ILE A 118 -5.84 -10.89 2.81
N ASN A 119 -4.77 -11.64 2.57
CA ASN A 119 -4.52 -12.88 3.30
C ASN A 119 -3.50 -12.61 4.40
N LEU A 120 -3.89 -12.92 5.63
CA LEU A 120 -3.05 -12.94 6.82
C LEU A 120 -2.91 -14.39 7.30
N PRO A 121 -1.93 -14.71 8.17
CA PRO A 121 -1.86 -16.00 8.81
C PRO A 121 -3.14 -16.31 9.61
N GLY A 122 -3.92 -17.30 9.17
CA GLY A 122 -5.16 -17.72 9.85
C GLY A 122 -6.40 -16.86 9.55
N GLU A 123 -6.27 -15.81 8.73
CA GLU A 123 -7.38 -14.90 8.42
C GLU A 123 -7.38 -14.48 6.94
N VAL A 124 -8.58 -14.37 6.37
CA VAL A 124 -8.78 -13.80 5.03
C VAL A 124 -9.77 -12.66 5.14
N ILE A 125 -9.30 -11.46 4.86
CA ILE A 125 -10.09 -10.23 4.89
C ILE A 125 -10.60 -9.98 3.47
N VAL A 126 -11.92 -9.84 3.33
CA VAL A 126 -12.58 -9.52 2.06
C VAL A 126 -13.41 -8.26 2.25
N GLU A 127 -13.06 -7.21 1.51
CA GLU A 127 -13.73 -5.91 1.60
C GLU A 127 -14.22 -5.46 0.22
N PRO A 128 -15.43 -4.88 0.13
CA PRO A 128 -15.88 -4.25 -1.11
C PRO A 128 -14.98 -3.05 -1.45
N VAL A 129 -14.66 -2.90 -2.72
CA VAL A 129 -13.92 -1.76 -3.27
C VAL A 129 -14.90 -0.84 -3.96
N ALA A 130 -14.65 0.47 -3.87
CA ALA A 130 -15.46 1.46 -4.58
C ALA A 130 -15.55 1.10 -6.08
N ASP A 131 -16.76 1.22 -6.62
CA ASP A 131 -17.03 0.93 -8.03
C ASP A 131 -16.11 1.79 -8.91
N ILE A 132 -15.28 1.13 -9.71
CA ILE A 132 -14.35 1.80 -10.63
C ILE A 132 -15.02 2.17 -11.97
N GLY A 133 -16.34 1.92 -12.06
CA GLY A 133 -17.19 2.03 -13.23
C GLY A 133 -16.95 0.92 -14.24
N ILE A 134 -17.78 0.88 -15.28
CA ILE A 134 -17.57 -0.01 -16.43
C ILE A 134 -16.31 0.43 -17.19
N ARG A 135 -15.14 -0.04 -16.76
CA ARG A 135 -13.89 0.09 -17.52
C ARG A 135 -13.81 -1.07 -18.51
N ARG A 136 -14.49 -0.93 -19.65
CA ARG A 136 -14.47 -1.81 -20.85
C ARG A 136 -13.07 -2.09 -21.45
N LYS A 137 -11.98 -1.79 -20.75
CA LYS A 137 -10.59 -1.86 -21.23
C LYS A 137 -9.65 -2.68 -20.35
N LEU A 138 -10.17 -3.56 -19.49
CA LEU A 138 -9.33 -4.52 -18.77
C LEU A 138 -9.32 -5.86 -19.52
N LEU A 139 -8.23 -6.04 -20.28
CA LEU A 139 -7.78 -7.25 -20.98
C LEU A 139 -8.78 -7.94 -21.93
N TRP A 140 -8.66 -7.64 -23.23
CA TRP A 140 -8.80 -8.69 -24.24
C TRP A 140 -7.44 -9.37 -24.38
N TRP A 141 -7.27 -10.52 -23.74
CA TRP A 141 -6.21 -11.44 -24.14
C TRP A 141 -6.77 -12.28 -25.30
N HIS A 142 -6.24 -12.04 -26.49
CA HIS A 142 -6.45 -12.94 -27.62
C HIS A 142 -5.37 -14.02 -27.53
N GLU A 143 -5.74 -15.25 -27.16
CA GLU A 143 -4.91 -16.41 -27.51
C GLU A 143 -4.78 -16.40 -29.03
N THR A 144 -3.57 -16.20 -29.54
CA THR A 144 -3.28 -16.52 -30.93
C THR A 144 -2.70 -17.92 -30.94
N HIS A 145 -3.37 -18.79 -31.70
CA HIS A 145 -3.11 -20.21 -31.87
C HIS A 145 -1.67 -20.53 -32.30
#